data_AF-A0A165FBG8-F1
#
_entry.id   AF-A0A165FBG8-F1
#
_cell.length_a   1.000
_cell.length_b   1.000
_cell.length_c   1.000
_cell.angle_alpha   90.00
_cell.angle_beta   90.00
_cell.angle_gamma   90.00
#
_symmetry.space_group_name_H-M   'P 1'
#
loop_
_entity.id
_entity.type
_entity.pdbx_description
1 polymer ?
#
loop_
_entity_poly.entity_id
_entity_poly.type
_entity_poly.pdbx_seq_one_letter_code
_entity_poly.pdbx_strand_id
1 'polypeptide(L)'
;MSQIPAELKYVASHEWLRLEADGTVTVGITDHAQELLGDIVFVELPQVGKTYAEGEQAGVVESVKAASDVYAPIAGEVVEVNAALEASPELANSDPYGEAWFFKVKPANAAELEGLLSADAYAQEIGA
;
A
#
# COMPACT_ATOMS: atom_id res chain seq x y z
N MET A 1 -13.50 14.16 0.84
CA MET A 1 -13.99 12.79 0.61
C MET A 1 -12.81 12.06 0.03
N SER A 2 -12.31 11.05 0.73
CA SER A 2 -11.13 10.32 0.30
C SER A 2 -11.41 9.61 -1.03
N GLN A 3 -10.43 9.55 -1.92
CA GLN A 3 -10.57 8.82 -3.17
C GLN A 3 -10.48 7.32 -2.92
N ILE A 4 -11.39 6.53 -3.51
CA ILE A 4 -11.43 5.07 -3.36
C ILE A 4 -11.66 4.43 -4.75
N PRO A 5 -10.60 4.23 -5.56
CA PRO A 5 -10.71 3.57 -6.85
C PRO A 5 -11.41 2.19 -6.81
N ALA A 6 -12.42 1.99 -7.65
CA ALA A 6 -13.29 0.80 -7.61
C ALA A 6 -12.59 -0.50 -8.04
N GLU A 7 -11.53 -0.39 -8.82
CA GLU A 7 -10.76 -1.48 -9.39
C GLU A 7 -9.72 -2.08 -8.43
N LEU A 8 -9.46 -1.42 -7.30
CA LEU A 8 -8.46 -1.85 -6.33
C LEU A 8 -9.06 -2.77 -5.27
N LYS A 9 -8.16 -3.52 -4.63
CA LYS A 9 -8.42 -4.21 -3.37
C LYS A 9 -7.83 -3.41 -2.22
N TYR A 10 -8.41 -3.60 -1.04
CA TYR A 10 -8.02 -2.85 0.16
C TYR A 10 -7.91 -3.76 1.37
N VAL A 11 -7.16 -3.31 2.37
CA VAL A 11 -7.07 -3.93 3.69
C VAL A 11 -7.46 -2.92 4.77
N ALA A 12 -7.87 -3.42 5.93
CA ALA A 12 -8.28 -2.59 7.07
C ALA A 12 -7.14 -1.70 7.62
N SER A 13 -5.88 -2.09 7.39
CA SER A 13 -4.69 -1.29 7.71
C SER A 13 -4.41 -0.16 6.71
N HIS A 14 -5.31 0.05 5.74
CA HIS A 14 -5.32 1.17 4.80
C HIS A 14 -4.25 1.15 3.70
N GLU A 15 -3.74 -0.03 3.35
CA GLU A 15 -3.06 -0.29 2.08
C GLU A 15 -4.05 -0.66 0.97
N TRP A 16 -3.68 -0.35 -0.27
CA TRP A 16 -4.37 -0.80 -1.48
C TRP A 16 -3.50 -1.77 -2.27
N LEU A 17 -4.16 -2.63 -3.05
CA LEU A 17 -3.53 -3.61 -3.92
C LEU A 17 -4.11 -3.53 -5.33
N ARG A 18 -3.24 -3.55 -6.34
CA ARG A 18 -3.60 -3.62 -7.75
C ARG A 18 -2.97 -4.86 -8.38
N LEU A 19 -3.79 -5.74 -8.95
CA LEU A 19 -3.31 -6.88 -9.73
C LEU A 19 -2.87 -6.40 -11.11
N GLU A 20 -1.60 -6.62 -11.43
CA GLU A 20 -1.00 -6.27 -12.72
C GLU A 20 -1.15 -7.42 -13.73
N ALA A 21 -1.01 -7.09 -15.02
CA ALA A 21 -1.20 -8.06 -16.11
C ALA A 21 -0.18 -9.21 -16.10
N ASP A 22 0.98 -9.02 -15.49
CA ASP A 22 2.02 -10.04 -15.32
C ASP A 22 1.83 -10.93 -14.09
N GLY A 23 0.74 -10.71 -13.33
CA GLY A 23 0.42 -11.44 -12.10
C GLY A 23 1.12 -10.92 -10.86
N THR A 24 1.92 -9.85 -10.95
CA THR A 24 2.41 -9.14 -9.76
C THR A 24 1.31 -8.28 -9.15
N VAL A 25 1.49 -7.91 -7.90
CA VAL A 25 0.55 -7.08 -7.14
C VAL A 25 1.29 -5.83 -6.68
N THR A 26 0.84 -4.68 -7.16
CA THR A 26 1.34 -3.37 -6.71
C THR A 26 0.64 -3.00 -5.41
N VAL A 27 1.41 -2.52 -4.43
CA VAL A 27 0.93 -2.10 -3.10
C VAL A 27 1.30 -0.64 -2.85
N GLY A 28 0.43 0.10 -2.18
CA GLY A 28 0.67 1.44 -1.67
C GLY A 28 -0.28 1.79 -0.52
N ILE A 29 -0.19 2.99 0.03
CA ILE A 29 -1.12 3.49 1.05
C ILE A 29 -2.29 4.24 0.42
N THR A 30 -3.45 4.21 1.07
CA THR A 30 -4.66 4.90 0.60
C THR A 30 -4.63 6.41 0.84
N ASP A 31 -5.52 7.13 0.15
CA ASP A 31 -5.75 8.56 0.39
C ASP A 31 -6.22 8.82 1.83
N HIS A 32 -7.04 7.94 2.39
CA HIS A 32 -7.43 8.02 3.80
C HIS A 32 -6.21 7.90 4.74
N ALA A 33 -5.30 6.96 4.48
CA ALA A 33 -4.09 6.78 5.30
C ALA A 33 -3.20 8.03 5.28
N GLN A 34 -2.93 8.60 4.11
CA GLN A 34 -2.10 9.79 4.02
C GLN A 34 -2.77 11.01 4.68
N GLU A 35 -4.11 11.15 4.59
CA GLU A 35 -4.85 12.23 5.28
C GLU A 35 -4.71 12.11 6.81
N LEU A 36 -4.77 10.89 7.36
CA LEU A 36 -4.60 10.64 8.80
C LEU A 36 -3.18 10.95 9.28
N LEU A 37 -2.17 10.61 8.48
CA LEU A 37 -0.76 10.89 8.77
C LEU A 37 -0.43 12.38 8.63
N GLY A 38 -1.02 13.06 7.65
CA GLY A 38 -0.64 14.41 7.25
C GLY A 38 0.64 14.42 6.42
N ASP A 39 1.41 15.51 6.48
CA ASP A 39 2.59 15.70 5.61
C ASP A 39 3.64 14.60 5.84
N ILE A 40 3.77 13.70 4.86
CA ILE A 40 4.69 12.57 4.85
C ILE A 40 6.08 13.09 4.51
N VAL A 41 7.07 12.70 5.32
CA VAL A 41 8.46 13.19 5.24
C VAL A 41 9.47 12.07 5.10
N PHE A 42 9.07 10.82 5.28
CA PHE A 42 9.94 9.67 5.12
C PHE A 42 9.14 8.40 4.80
N VAL A 43 9.70 7.58 3.92
CA VAL A 43 9.18 6.26 3.56
C VAL A 43 10.33 5.26 3.58
N GLU A 44 10.21 4.23 4.41
CA GLU A 44 11.06 3.05 4.40
C GLU A 44 10.40 1.95 3.57
N LEU A 45 11.08 1.51 2.52
CA LEU A 45 10.60 0.49 1.59
C LEU A 45 11.17 -0.90 1.94
N PRO A 46 10.46 -1.99 1.60
CA PRO A 46 10.96 -3.34 1.81
C PRO A 46 12.20 -3.66 0.97
N GLN A 47 12.87 -4.76 1.29
CA GLN A 47 14.00 -5.25 0.49
C GLN A 47 13.51 -6.08 -0.71
N VAL A 48 13.94 -5.72 -1.92
CA VAL A 48 13.74 -6.55 -3.13
C VAL A 48 14.39 -7.93 -2.96
N GLY A 49 13.66 -8.98 -3.30
CA GLY A 49 14.04 -10.39 -3.16
C GLY A 49 13.72 -11.00 -1.80
N LYS A 50 13.26 -10.20 -0.81
CA LYS A 50 12.77 -10.75 0.46
C LYS A 50 11.33 -11.27 0.29
N THR A 51 11.07 -12.44 0.87
CA THR A 51 9.72 -12.99 1.04
C THR A 51 9.15 -12.55 2.38
N TYR A 52 7.90 -12.07 2.36
CA TYR A 52 7.14 -11.67 3.54
C TYR A 52 5.91 -12.57 3.72
N ALA A 53 5.56 -12.85 4.97
CA ALA A 53 4.26 -13.41 5.30
C ALA A 53 3.17 -12.32 5.29
N GLU A 54 1.91 -12.71 5.10
CA GLU A 54 0.78 -11.80 5.31
C GLU A 54 0.83 -11.19 6.73
N GLY A 55 0.68 -9.88 6.81
CA GLY A 55 0.74 -9.11 8.06
C GLY A 55 2.16 -8.91 8.62
N GLU A 56 3.20 -9.40 7.96
CA GLU A 56 4.58 -9.07 8.33
C GLU A 56 4.88 -7.61 7.96
N GLN A 57 5.56 -6.88 8.84
CA GLN A 57 5.98 -5.52 8.57
C GLN A 57 6.94 -5.47 7.37
N ALA A 58 6.55 -4.75 6.33
CA ALA A 58 7.31 -4.58 5.10
C ALA A 58 8.09 -3.27 5.06
N GLY A 59 7.57 -2.22 5.69
CA GLY A 59 8.17 -0.89 5.69
C GLY A 59 7.56 0.03 6.76
N VAL A 60 7.85 1.33 6.62
CA VAL A 60 7.38 2.39 7.53
C VAL A 60 7.07 3.65 6.73
N VAL A 61 6.03 4.38 7.12
CA VAL A 61 5.75 5.74 6.65
C VAL A 61 5.80 6.67 7.85
N GLU A 62 6.58 7.75 7.74
CA GLU A 62 6.61 8.80 8.75
C GLU A 62 6.16 10.14 8.19
N SER A 63 5.41 10.85 9.01
CA SER A 63 4.94 12.21 8.79
C SER A 63 5.49 13.12 9.87
N VAL A 64 5.23 14.42 9.74
CA VAL A 64 5.54 15.40 10.80
C VAL A 64 4.76 15.17 12.11
N LYS A 65 3.76 14.28 12.11
CA LYS A 65 2.89 14.03 13.27
C LYS A 65 3.06 12.64 13.88
N ALA A 66 3.29 11.63 13.04
CA ALA A 66 3.26 10.21 13.43
C ALA A 66 4.08 9.34 12.48
N ALA A 67 4.46 8.18 12.97
CA ALA A 67 4.97 7.06 12.18
C ALA A 67 3.94 5.93 12.18
N SER A 68 3.80 5.25 11.04
CA SER A 68 2.99 4.05 10.90
C SER A 68 3.78 2.97 10.18
N ASP A 69 3.71 1.75 10.69
CA ASP A 69 4.19 0.59 9.96
C ASP A 69 3.34 0.37 8.70
N VAL A 70 3.96 -0.17 7.66
CA VAL A 70 3.29 -0.69 6.46
C VAL A 70 3.47 -2.20 6.46
N TYR A 71 2.35 -2.92 6.37
CA TYR A 71 2.35 -4.38 6.42
C TYR A 71 2.24 -4.99 5.02
N ALA A 72 2.79 -6.20 4.84
CA ALA A 72 2.57 -6.98 3.63
C ALA A 72 1.12 -7.49 3.62
N PRO A 73 0.27 -7.02 2.68
CA PRO A 73 -1.16 -7.33 2.72
C PRO A 73 -1.49 -8.76 2.27
N ILE A 74 -0.52 -9.44 1.63
CA ILE A 74 -0.58 -10.83 1.17
C ILE A 74 0.82 -11.43 1.27
N ALA A 75 0.92 -12.76 1.34
CA ALA A 75 2.22 -13.43 1.34
C ALA A 75 2.87 -13.39 -0.05
N GLY A 76 4.18 -13.15 -0.10
CA GLY A 76 4.90 -13.17 -1.38
C GLY A 76 6.30 -12.58 -1.34
N GLU A 77 6.94 -12.57 -2.50
CA GLU A 77 8.29 -12.02 -2.69
C GLU A 77 8.20 -10.59 -3.25
N VAL A 78 8.89 -9.64 -2.63
CA VAL A 78 9.00 -8.28 -3.17
C VAL A 78 9.92 -8.31 -4.39
N VAL A 79 9.41 -7.89 -5.55
CA VAL A 79 10.15 -7.92 -6.82
C VAL A 79 10.59 -6.54 -7.30
N GLU A 80 9.94 -5.48 -6.80
CA GLU A 80 10.22 -4.10 -7.19
C GLU A 80 9.84 -3.15 -6.05
N VAL A 81 10.55 -2.03 -5.93
CA VAL A 81 10.25 -0.94 -4.98
C VAL A 81 10.35 0.40 -5.69
N ASN A 82 9.57 1.37 -5.24
CA ASN A 82 9.56 2.70 -5.80
C ASN A 82 10.57 3.62 -5.10
N ALA A 83 11.83 3.57 -5.55
CA ALA A 83 12.90 4.39 -5.01
C ALA A 83 12.64 5.92 -5.10
N ALA A 84 11.64 6.36 -5.87
CA ALA A 84 11.25 7.77 -5.89
C ALA A 84 10.72 8.23 -4.52
N LEU A 85 10.09 7.35 -3.73
CA LEU A 85 9.55 7.70 -2.41
C LEU A 85 10.64 7.95 -1.35
N GLU A 86 11.86 7.45 -1.56
CA GLU A 86 13.00 7.78 -0.68
C GLU A 86 13.47 9.22 -0.88
N ALA A 87 13.34 9.75 -2.11
CA ALA A 87 13.76 11.11 -2.46
C ALA A 87 12.61 12.13 -2.38
N SER A 88 11.38 11.67 -2.62
CA SER A 88 10.15 12.47 -2.68
C SER A 88 9.01 11.76 -1.96
N PRO A 89 9.11 11.59 -0.62
CA PRO A 89 8.09 10.91 0.17
C PRO A 89 6.71 11.60 0.13
N GLU A 90 6.68 12.90 -0.15
CA GLU A 90 5.46 13.70 -0.30
C GLU A 90 4.57 13.26 -1.49
N LEU A 91 5.11 12.46 -2.42
CA LEU A 91 4.30 11.83 -3.47
C LEU A 91 3.18 10.97 -2.88
N ALA A 92 3.41 10.34 -1.73
CA ALA A 92 2.39 9.56 -1.03
C ALA A 92 1.21 10.42 -0.56
N ASN A 93 1.39 11.73 -0.37
CA ASN A 93 0.28 12.64 -0.11
C ASN A 93 -0.43 13.09 -1.40
N SER A 94 0.31 13.33 -2.49
CA SER A 94 -0.24 13.97 -3.70
C SER A 94 -0.84 13.00 -4.71
N ASP A 95 -0.28 11.80 -4.84
CA ASP A 95 -0.75 10.77 -5.78
C ASP A 95 -0.62 9.33 -5.22
N PRO A 96 -1.33 9.02 -4.11
CA PRO A 96 -1.23 7.74 -3.40
C PRO A 96 -1.56 6.50 -4.25
N TYR A 97 -2.32 6.66 -5.35
CA TYR A 97 -2.78 5.56 -6.21
C TYR A 97 -2.07 5.48 -7.56
N GLY A 98 -1.37 6.55 -7.96
CA GLY A 98 -0.60 6.64 -9.20
C GLY A 98 0.89 6.49 -8.94
N GLU A 99 1.61 7.62 -8.91
CA GLU A 99 3.07 7.67 -8.82
C GLU A 99 3.64 7.16 -7.49
N ALA A 100 2.86 7.17 -6.41
CA ALA A 100 3.31 6.80 -5.07
C ALA A 100 3.00 5.36 -4.65
N TRP A 101 3.02 4.41 -5.60
CA TRP A 101 3.07 2.99 -5.23
C TRP A 101 4.36 2.70 -4.46
N PHE A 102 4.33 1.76 -3.50
CA PHE A 102 5.44 1.48 -2.60
C PHE A 102 6.31 0.34 -3.12
N PHE A 103 5.69 -0.81 -3.35
CA PHE A 103 6.39 -2.02 -3.79
C PHE A 103 5.48 -2.91 -4.62
N LYS A 104 6.08 -3.82 -5.38
CA LYS A 104 5.39 -4.90 -6.08
C LYS A 104 5.75 -6.23 -5.48
N VAL A 105 4.75 -7.08 -5.31
CA VAL A 105 4.88 -8.44 -4.79
C VAL A 105 4.55 -9.44 -5.89
N LYS A 106 5.36 -10.49 -5.99
CA LYS A 106 4.94 -11.73 -6.63
C LYS A 106 4.19 -12.56 -5.59
N PRO A 107 2.85 -12.69 -5.69
CA PRO A 107 2.05 -13.33 -4.67
C PRO A 107 2.41 -14.82 -4.57
N ALA A 108 2.51 -15.34 -3.34
CA ALA A 108 2.64 -16.77 -3.10
C ALA A 108 1.37 -17.53 -3.52
N ASN A 109 0.21 -16.88 -3.35
CA ASN A 109 -1.09 -17.38 -3.79
C ASN A 109 -2.00 -16.21 -4.22
N ALA A 110 -2.31 -16.12 -5.52
CA ALA A 110 -3.16 -15.05 -6.05
C ALA A 110 -4.61 -15.10 -5.55
N ALA A 111 -5.08 -16.24 -5.02
CA ALA A 111 -6.43 -16.34 -4.46
C ALA A 111 -6.60 -15.51 -3.17
N GLU A 112 -5.51 -15.12 -2.50
CA GLU A 112 -5.56 -14.25 -1.32
C GLU A 112 -6.22 -12.90 -1.62
N LEU A 113 -6.12 -12.40 -2.87
CA LEU A 113 -6.78 -11.15 -3.29
C LEU A 113 -8.31 -11.21 -3.25
N GLU A 114 -8.91 -12.40 -3.31
CA GLU A 114 -10.37 -12.58 -3.28
C GLU A 114 -10.95 -12.29 -1.89
N GLY A 115 -10.15 -12.47 -0.84
CA GLY A 115 -10.55 -12.21 0.55
C GLY A 115 -10.42 -10.74 0.98
N LEU A 116 -9.81 -9.90 0.15
CA LEU A 116 -9.57 -8.49 0.46
C LEU A 116 -10.81 -7.63 0.21
N LEU A 117 -10.85 -6.48 0.86
CA LEU A 117 -11.98 -5.55 0.78
C LEU A 117 -12.12 -5.00 -0.64
N SER A 118 -13.36 -4.89 -1.12
CA SER A 118 -13.68 -4.05 -2.27
C SER A 118 -13.66 -2.57 -1.87
N ALA A 119 -13.69 -1.67 -2.86
CA ALA A 119 -13.86 -0.24 -2.62
C ALA A 119 -15.10 0.07 -1.77
N ASP A 120 -16.25 -0.55 -2.06
CA ASP A 120 -17.48 -0.35 -1.27
C ASP A 120 -17.34 -0.81 0.19
N ALA A 121 -16.68 -1.94 0.41
CA ALA A 121 -16.46 -2.46 1.75
C ALA A 121 -15.46 -1.58 2.53
N TYR A 122 -14.41 -1.11 1.86
CA TYR A 122 -13.45 -0.18 2.45
C TYR A 122 -14.08 1.19 2.76
N ALA A 123 -14.93 1.71 1.87
CA ALA A 123 -15.69 2.94 2.11
C ALA A 123 -16.55 2.83 3.38
N GLN A 124 -17.23 1.70 3.57
CA GLN A 124 -17.99 1.42 4.80
C GLN A 124 -17.09 1.36 6.05
N GLU A 125 -15.92 0.72 5.94
CA GLU A 125 -14.95 0.62 7.04
C GLU A 125 -14.48 2.00 7.52
N ILE A 126 -14.21 2.92 6.60
CA ILE A 126 -13.73 4.28 6.93
C ILE A 126 -14.87 5.31 7.10
N GLY A 127 -16.13 4.90 6.92
CA GLY A 127 -17.31 5.77 7.04
C GLY A 127 -17.43 6.85 5.95
N ALA A 128 -17.00 6.55 4.73
CA ALA A 128 -17.06 7.42 3.56
C ALA A 128 -18.37 7.32 2.75
#